data_AF-A0A7W9IIZ6-F1
#
_entry.id   AF-A0A7W9IIZ6-F1
#
_cell.length_a   1.000
_cell.length_b   1.000
_cell.length_c   1.000
_cell.angle_alpha   90.00
_cell.angle_beta   90.00
_cell.angle_gamma   90.00
#
_symmetry.space_group_name_H-M   'P 1'
#
loop_
_entity.id
_entity.type
_entity.pdbx_description
1 polymer ?
#
loop_
_entity_poly.entity_id
_entity_poly.type
_entity_poly.pdbx_seq_one_letter_code
_entity_poly.pdbx_strand_id
1 'polypeptide(L)'
;MQRDGLYLVDIVEAAKKISSYLEGVSPEMWAVDSMRRDAVIWQLSIIGEAVAGISEETRASAPEIPWKLIRGLRNNVVHRYFSVDWTIVHNAATTNVPELARQVRDLLRRSYPDIFQRLREEESRIPGISPGDPRTDAPRATDS
;
A
#
# COMPACT_ATOMS: atom_id res chain seq x y z
N MET A 1 2.01 -0.91 22.09
CA MET A 1 3.21 -0.14 21.70
C MET A 1 4.06 -0.86 20.65
N GLN A 2 4.89 -1.88 20.94
CA GLN A 2 5.62 -2.58 19.84
C GLN A 2 4.69 -3.28 18.84
N ARG A 3 3.55 -3.80 19.31
CA ARG A 3 2.53 -4.44 18.46
C ARG A 3 1.94 -3.47 17.42
N ASP A 4 1.69 -2.22 17.80
CA ASP A 4 1.20 -1.17 16.90
C ASP A 4 2.18 -0.93 15.75
N GLY A 5 3.48 -0.90 16.06
CA GLY A 5 4.53 -0.78 15.04
C GLY A 5 4.50 -1.91 14.02
N LEU A 6 4.18 -3.15 14.43
CA LEU A 6 4.02 -4.27 13.50
C LEU A 6 2.80 -4.10 12.59
N TYR A 7 1.66 -3.61 13.12
CA TYR A 7 0.50 -3.30 12.28
C TYR A 7 0.79 -2.16 11.29
N LEU A 8 1.58 -1.17 11.68
CA LEU A 8 2.03 -0.11 10.77
C LEU A 8 2.93 -0.69 9.66
N VAL A 9 3.80 -1.65 9.97
CA VAL A 9 4.59 -2.38 8.96
C VAL A 9 3.69 -3.15 8.00
N ASP A 10 2.68 -3.87 8.51
CA ASP A 10 1.73 -4.60 7.66
C ASP A 10 1.04 -3.68 6.64
N ILE A 11 0.67 -2.46 7.05
CA ILE A 11 0.07 -1.46 6.15
C ILE A 11 1.05 -1.06 5.05
N VAL A 12 2.32 -0.81 5.38
CA VAL A 12 3.34 -0.40 4.40
C VAL A 12 3.62 -1.53 3.40
N GLU A 13 3.75 -2.77 3.88
CA GLU A 13 3.98 -3.94 3.03
C GLU A 13 2.78 -4.24 2.13
N ALA A 14 1.55 -4.15 2.65
CA ALA A 14 0.34 -4.31 1.85
C ALA A 14 0.22 -3.23 0.76
N ALA A 15 0.53 -1.97 1.09
CA ALA A 15 0.52 -0.88 0.13
C ALA A 15 1.58 -1.05 -0.97
N LYS A 16 2.76 -1.56 -0.62
CA LYS A 16 3.82 -1.89 -1.58
C LYS A 16 3.39 -2.99 -2.54
N LYS A 17 2.74 -4.05 -2.03
CA LYS A 17 2.16 -5.12 -2.87
C LYS A 17 1.11 -4.58 -3.83
N ILE A 18 0.17 -3.76 -3.34
CA ILE A 18 -0.83 -3.10 -4.20
C ILE A 18 -0.16 -2.31 -5.32
N SER A 19 0.85 -1.50 -4.98
CA SER A 19 1.58 -0.70 -5.96
C SER A 19 2.25 -1.58 -7.02
N SER A 20 2.90 -2.67 -6.61
CA SER A 20 3.53 -3.63 -7.54
C SER A 20 2.53 -4.34 -8.46
N TYR A 21 1.31 -4.59 -7.97
CA TYR A 21 0.28 -5.24 -8.78
C TYR A 21 -0.26 -4.30 -9.86
N LEU A 22 -0.20 -2.99 -9.63
CA LEU A 22 -0.76 -1.96 -10.51
C LEU A 22 0.29 -1.31 -11.42
N GLU A 23 1.57 -1.65 -11.26
CA GLU A 23 2.64 -1.13 -12.09
C GLU A 23 2.44 -1.51 -13.56
N GLY A 24 2.40 -0.51 -14.45
CA GLY A 24 2.22 -0.71 -15.90
C GLY A 24 0.84 -1.22 -16.31
N VAL A 25 -0.15 -1.25 -15.41
CA VAL A 25 -1.49 -1.76 -15.71
C VAL A 25 -2.34 -0.70 -16.37
N SER A 26 -2.86 -1.00 -17.57
CA SER A 26 -3.79 -0.12 -18.26
C SER A 26 -5.21 -0.22 -17.68
N PRO A 27 -6.07 0.80 -17.86
CA PRO A 27 -7.48 0.73 -17.44
C PRO A 27 -8.24 -0.46 -18.03
N GLU A 28 -7.94 -0.84 -19.27
CA GLU A 28 -8.56 -1.97 -19.97
C GLU A 28 -8.14 -3.30 -19.35
N MET A 29 -6.86 -3.45 -18.99
CA MET A 29 -6.36 -4.63 -18.30
C MET A 29 -6.97 -4.74 -16.90
N TRP A 30 -7.03 -3.64 -16.15
CA TRP A 30 -7.74 -3.58 -14.87
C TRP A 30 -9.21 -3.98 -15.00
N ALA A 31 -9.87 -3.65 -16.13
CA ALA A 31 -11.28 -3.93 -16.36
C ALA A 31 -11.60 -5.44 -16.39
N VAL A 32 -10.64 -6.28 -16.77
CA VAL A 32 -10.84 -7.71 -17.05
C VAL A 32 -10.00 -8.66 -16.19
N ASP A 33 -8.99 -8.16 -15.49
CA ASP A 33 -8.09 -8.99 -14.67
C ASP A 33 -8.67 -9.22 -13.26
N SER A 34 -9.48 -10.27 -13.12
CA SER A 34 -10.08 -10.65 -11.84
C SER A 34 -9.03 -11.06 -10.79
N MET A 35 -7.95 -11.73 -11.19
CA MET A 35 -6.89 -12.15 -10.28
C MET A 35 -6.21 -10.95 -9.62
N ARG A 36 -5.87 -9.93 -10.42
CA ARG A 36 -5.29 -8.69 -9.90
C ARG A 36 -6.25 -7.95 -8.98
N ARG A 37 -7.53 -7.87 -9.36
CA ARG A 37 -8.57 -7.27 -8.53
C ARG A 37 -8.70 -7.95 -7.18
N ASP A 38 -8.76 -9.27 -7.17
CA ASP A 38 -8.84 -10.07 -5.94
C ASP A 38 -7.59 -9.88 -5.07
N ALA A 39 -6.41 -9.82 -5.69
CA ALA A 39 -5.16 -9.54 -4.99
C ALA A 39 -5.16 -8.14 -4.34
N VAL A 40 -5.64 -7.11 -5.04
CA VAL A 40 -5.77 -5.75 -4.48
C VAL A 40 -6.77 -5.73 -3.33
N ILE A 41 -7.93 -6.36 -3.50
CA ILE A 41 -8.97 -6.50 -2.47
C ILE A 41 -8.43 -7.18 -1.21
N TRP A 42 -7.63 -8.23 -1.37
CA TRP A 42 -6.98 -8.91 -0.26
C TRP A 42 -6.04 -7.97 0.51
N GLN A 43 -5.17 -7.24 -0.19
CA GLN A 43 -4.26 -6.29 0.47
C GLN A 43 -5.00 -5.13 1.14
N LEU A 44 -6.08 -4.60 0.54
CA LEU A 44 -6.93 -3.59 1.18
C LEU A 44 -7.59 -4.12 2.46
N SER A 45 -7.93 -5.41 2.49
CA SER A 45 -8.47 -6.07 3.68
C SER A 45 -7.42 -6.20 4.80
N ILE A 46 -6.17 -6.53 4.45
CA ILE A 46 -5.04 -6.53 5.39
C ILE A 46 -4.83 -5.13 5.99
N ILE A 47 -4.86 -4.08 5.17
CA ILE A 47 -4.75 -2.70 5.66
C ILE A 47 -5.87 -2.38 6.66
N GLY A 48 -7.12 -2.73 6.32
CA GLY A 48 -8.27 -2.51 7.20
C GLY A 48 -8.14 -3.24 8.55
N GLU A 49 -7.66 -4.49 8.54
CA GLU A 49 -7.43 -5.28 9.74
C GLU A 49 -6.29 -4.73 10.59
N ALA A 50 -5.17 -4.37 9.96
CA ALA A 50 -4.04 -3.77 10.65
C ALA A 50 -4.46 -2.47 11.36
N VAL A 51 -5.23 -1.60 10.69
CA VAL A 51 -5.77 -0.38 11.31
C VAL A 51 -6.70 -0.69 12.49
N ALA A 52 -7.50 -1.75 12.43
CA ALA A 52 -8.35 -2.16 13.55
C ALA A 52 -7.53 -2.62 14.78
N GLY A 53 -6.32 -3.14 14.56
CA GLY A 53 -5.38 -3.57 15.59
C GLY A 53 -4.55 -2.46 16.23
N ILE A 54 -4.47 -1.27 15.61
CA ILE A 54 -3.72 -0.12 16.15
C ILE A 54 -4.47 0.52 17.32
N SER A 55 -3.77 0.78 18.42
CA SER A 55 -4.35 1.41 19.61
C SER A 55 -4.87 2.82 19.33
N GLU A 56 -5.79 3.30 20.18
CA GLU A 56 -6.31 4.65 20.06
C GLU A 56 -5.21 5.71 20.25
N GLU A 57 -4.25 5.47 21.15
CA GLU A 57 -3.12 6.37 21.40
C GLU A 57 -2.30 6.61 20.13
N THR A 58 -1.91 5.53 19.43
CA THR A 58 -1.15 5.63 18.18
C THR A 58 -1.96 6.33 17.10
N ARG A 59 -3.26 6.02 16.97
CA ARG A 59 -4.16 6.69 16.01
C ARG A 59 -4.32 8.18 16.31
N ALA A 60 -4.47 8.55 17.58
CA ALA A 60 -4.57 9.94 18.02
C ALA A 60 -3.28 10.73 17.78
N SER A 61 -2.12 10.07 17.76
CA SER A 61 -0.83 10.71 17.46
C SER A 61 -0.68 11.12 15.98
N ALA A 62 -1.55 10.64 15.09
CA ALA A 62 -1.55 10.93 13.65
C ALA A 62 -2.99 11.19 13.14
N PRO A 63 -3.64 12.30 13.57
CA PRO A 63 -5.04 12.60 13.24
C PRO A 63 -5.27 12.93 11.75
N GLU A 64 -4.21 13.25 11.01
CA GLU A 64 -4.24 13.47 9.55
C GLU A 64 -4.62 12.20 8.76
N ILE A 65 -4.39 11.02 9.34
CA ILE A 65 -4.73 9.75 8.73
C ILE A 65 -6.21 9.45 9.00
N PRO A 66 -7.05 9.16 7.97
CA PRO A 66 -8.48 8.92 8.13
C PRO A 66 -8.77 7.51 8.67
N TRP A 67 -8.29 7.19 9.88
CA TRP A 67 -8.34 5.85 10.48
C TRP A 67 -9.72 5.20 10.49
N LYS A 68 -10.77 5.99 10.80
CA LYS A 68 -12.15 5.49 10.85
C LYS A 68 -12.63 4.99 9.49
N LEU A 69 -12.26 5.71 8.42
CA LEU A 69 -12.59 5.34 7.05
C LEU A 69 -11.84 4.07 6.63
N ILE A 70 -10.54 4.01 6.90
CA ILE A 70 -9.66 2.88 6.53
C ILE A 70 -10.09 1.61 7.27
N ARG A 71 -10.44 1.70 8.54
CA ARG A 71 -10.99 0.57 9.31
C ARG A 71 -12.26 0.00 8.67
N GLY A 72 -13.05 0.83 8.00
CA GLY A 72 -14.25 0.44 7.28
C GLY A 72 -13.98 -0.32 5.97
N LEU A 73 -12.73 -0.35 5.47
CA LEU A 73 -12.38 -1.03 4.21
C LEU A 73 -12.67 -2.53 4.29
N ARG A 74 -12.30 -3.19 5.39
CA ARG A 74 -12.60 -4.61 5.61
C ARG A 74 -14.10 -4.90 5.44
N ASN A 75 -14.95 -4.05 6.01
CA ASN A 75 -16.40 -4.23 5.97
C ASN A 75 -16.97 -3.93 4.59
N ASN A 76 -16.51 -2.88 3.90
CA ASN A 76 -17.01 -2.56 2.56
C ASN A 76 -16.59 -3.59 1.51
N VAL A 77 -15.33 -4.02 1.55
CA VAL A 77 -14.76 -4.99 0.61
C VAL A 77 -15.43 -6.37 0.77
N VAL A 78 -15.65 -6.82 2.01
CA VAL A 78 -16.23 -8.14 2.28
C VAL A 78 -17.76 -8.15 2.17
N HIS A 79 -18.47 -7.09 2.57
CA HIS A 79 -19.95 -7.11 2.55
C HIS A 79 -20.56 -6.64 1.23
N ARG A 80 -19.83 -5.91 0.38
CA ARG A 80 -20.30 -5.47 -0.93
C ARG A 80 -19.58 -6.14 -2.08
N TYR A 81 -18.94 -7.30 -1.87
CA TYR A 81 -18.15 -7.98 -2.90
C TYR A 81 -18.94 -8.27 -4.20
N PHE A 82 -20.27 -8.44 -4.10
CA PHE A 82 -21.19 -8.63 -5.23
C PHE A 82 -21.57 -7.33 -5.97
N SER A 83 -21.19 -6.16 -5.44
CA SER A 83 -21.45 -4.82 -5.99
C SER A 83 -20.25 -3.91 -5.77
N VAL A 84 -19.04 -4.45 -5.94
CA VAL A 84 -17.81 -3.67 -5.87
C VAL A 84 -17.73 -2.75 -7.06
N ASP A 85 -17.67 -1.46 -6.78
CA ASP A 85 -17.28 -0.47 -7.78
C ASP A 85 -15.76 -0.54 -7.96
N TRP A 86 -15.35 -1.19 -9.05
CA TRP A 86 -13.93 -1.35 -9.41
C TRP A 86 -13.23 -0.03 -9.72
N THR A 87 -13.97 1.04 -10.03
CA THR A 87 -13.43 2.39 -10.21
C THR A 87 -13.01 2.97 -8.86
N ILE A 88 -13.87 2.80 -7.84
CA ILE A 88 -13.57 3.23 -6.46
C ILE A 88 -12.37 2.45 -5.92
N VAL A 89 -12.33 1.13 -6.12
CA VAL A 89 -11.20 0.29 -5.68
C VAL A 89 -9.91 0.70 -6.37
N HIS A 90 -9.95 0.93 -7.69
CA HIS A 90 -8.78 1.38 -8.43
C HIS A 90 -8.26 2.73 -7.92
N ASN A 91 -9.15 3.70 -7.69
CA ASN A 91 -8.77 5.01 -7.14
C ASN A 91 -8.19 4.89 -5.72
N ALA A 92 -8.82 4.08 -4.87
CA ALA A 92 -8.30 3.81 -3.54
C ALA A 92 -6.88 3.22 -3.60
N ALA A 93 -6.66 2.26 -4.49
CA ALA A 93 -5.40 1.56 -4.65
C ALA A 93 -4.29 2.41 -5.29
N THR A 94 -4.64 3.31 -6.22
CA THR A 94 -3.67 4.14 -6.96
C THR A 94 -3.40 5.50 -6.32
N THR A 95 -4.34 6.04 -5.53
CA THR A 95 -4.23 7.38 -4.94
C THR A 95 -4.14 7.32 -3.42
N ASN A 96 -5.09 6.67 -2.76
CA ASN A 96 -5.19 6.73 -1.29
C ASN A 96 -4.19 5.83 -0.59
N VAL A 97 -3.94 4.64 -1.12
CA VAL A 97 -2.99 3.66 -0.55
C VAL A 97 -1.54 4.17 -0.56
N PRO A 98 -1.02 4.76 -1.66
CA PRO A 98 0.32 5.34 -1.65
C PRO A 98 0.49 6.47 -0.63
N GLU A 99 -0.52 7.35 -0.52
CA GLU A 99 -0.49 8.43 0.48
C GLU A 99 -0.55 7.88 1.92
N LEU A 100 -1.39 6.86 2.17
CA LEU A 100 -1.43 6.17 3.45
C LEU A 100 -0.07 5.57 3.80
N ALA A 101 0.59 4.90 2.84
CA ALA A 101 1.91 4.32 3.05
C ALA A 101 2.93 5.38 3.45
N ARG A 102 2.92 6.55 2.79
CA ARG A 102 3.80 7.68 3.13
C ARG A 102 3.55 8.16 4.56
N GLN A 103 2.29 8.42 4.92
CA GLN A 103 1.91 8.89 6.26
C GLN A 103 2.29 7.87 7.35
N VAL A 104 2.08 6.57 7.09
CA VAL A 104 2.41 5.49 8.02
C VAL A 104 3.92 5.32 8.18
N ARG A 105 4.72 5.48 7.11
CA ARG A 105 6.19 5.46 7.21
C ARG A 105 6.70 6.62 8.06
N ASP A 106 6.13 7.81 7.90
CA ASP A 106 6.46 8.95 8.75
C ASP A 106 6.10 8.70 10.23
N LEU A 107 4.93 8.08 10.50
CA LEU A 107 4.53 7.67 11.83
C LEU A 107 5.47 6.61 12.44
N LEU A 108 5.85 5.58 11.66
CA LEU A 108 6.84 4.58 12.08
C LEU A 108 8.18 5.23 12.44
N ARG A 109 8.67 6.14 11.60
CA ARG A 109 9.95 6.82 11.81
C ARG A 109 9.99 7.61 13.11
N ARG A 110 8.90 8.30 13.49
CA ARG A 110 8.86 9.14 14.69
C ARG A 110 8.49 8.38 15.97
N SER A 111 7.59 7.40 15.88
CA SER A 111 7.02 6.72 17.06
C SER A 111 7.61 5.34 17.32
N TYR A 112 8.20 4.70 16.31
CA TYR A 112 8.76 3.33 16.37
C TYR A 112 10.09 3.22 15.60
N PRO A 113 11.12 4.02 15.95
CA PRO A 113 12.36 4.13 15.18
C PRO A 113 13.07 2.78 15.01
N ASP A 114 13.10 1.91 16.03
CA ASP A 114 13.73 0.59 15.95
C ASP A 114 13.06 -0.32 14.90
N ILE A 115 11.72 -0.30 14.84
CA ILE A 115 10.94 -1.06 13.86
C ILE A 115 11.13 -0.47 12.47
N PHE A 116 11.16 0.86 12.36
CA PHE A 116 11.42 1.55 11.10
C PHE A 116 12.78 1.21 10.50
N GLN A 117 13.84 1.12 11.32
CA GLN A 117 15.16 0.72 10.81
C GLN A 117 15.16 -0.73 10.31
N ARG A 118 14.53 -1.65 11.02
CA ARG A 118 14.39 -3.06 10.57
C ARG A 118 13.67 -3.17 9.23
N LEU A 119 12.57 -2.45 9.06
CA LEU A 119 11.85 -2.38 7.78
C LEU A 119 12.76 -1.91 6.65
N ARG A 120 13.56 -0.86 6.88
CA ARG A 120 14.51 -0.35 5.88
C ARG A 120 15.63 -1.33 5.55
N GLU A 121 16.14 -2.04 6.54
CA GLU A 121 17.17 -3.07 6.35
C GLU A 121 16.64 -4.25 5.53
N GLU A 122 15.42 -4.68 5.80
CA GLU A 122 14.74 -5.74 5.04
C GLU A 122 14.50 -5.33 3.58
N GLU A 123 14.03 -4.10 3.34
CA GLU A 123 13.88 -3.56 1.99
C GLU A 123 15.22 -3.49 1.23
N SER A 124 16.32 -3.19 1.92
CA SER A 124 17.66 -3.11 1.32
C SER A 124 18.29 -4.48 1.07
N ARG A 125 17.77 -5.55 1.69
CA ARG A 125 18.27 -6.92 1.55
C ARG A 125 17.73 -7.64 0.32
N ILE A 126 16.73 -7.08 -0.38
CA ILE A 126 16.21 -7.63 -1.64
C ILE A 126 17.02 -7.05 -2.80
N PRO A 127 17.88 -7.83 -3.49
CA PRO A 127 18.56 -7.35 -4.69
C PRO A 127 17.54 -7.33 -5.84
N GLY A 128 17.19 -6.15 -6.35
CA GLY A 128 16.42 -6.03 -7.60
C GLY A 128 15.46 -4.85 -7.76
N ILE A 129 15.20 -4.04 -6.73
CA ILE A 129 14.38 -2.81 -6.89
C ILE A 129 15.24 -1.62 -6.45
N SER A 130 15.89 -0.97 -7.42
CA SER A 130 16.58 0.30 -7.21
C SER A 130 15.60 1.45 -7.48
N PRO A 131 15.33 2.36 -6.52
CA PRO A 131 14.53 3.54 -6.79
C PRO A 131 15.40 4.60 -7.47
N GLY A 132 15.18 4.78 -8.78
CA GLY A 132 15.69 5.92 -9.55
C GLY A 132 17.05 5.71 -10.20
N ASP A 133 17.06 5.15 -11.41
CA ASP A 133 18.16 5.40 -12.35
C ASP A 133 17.58 6.01 -13.64
N PRO A 134 17.77 7.31 -13.91
CA PRO A 134 17.23 7.99 -15.09
C PRO A 134 18.11 7.74 -16.34
N ARG A 135 18.75 6.59 -16.46
CA ARG A 135 19.69 6.29 -17.56
C ARG A 135 19.34 5.02 -18.31
N THR A 136 18.15 5.00 -18.92
CA THR A 136 17.92 4.10 -20.06
C THR A 136 17.03 4.76 -21.12
N ASP A 137 17.30 6.02 -21.45
CA ASP A 137 16.86 6.60 -22.72
C ASP A 137 18.11 6.98 -23.53
N ALA A 138 18.52 6.08 -24.41
CA ALA A 138 19.30 6.43 -25.60
C ALA A 138 18.76 5.59 -26.76
N PRO A 139 18.23 6.23 -27.82
CA PRO A 139 17.74 5.51 -28.99
C PRO A 139 18.95 4.95 -29.75
N ARG A 140 19.04 3.63 -29.88
CA ARG A 140 19.95 3.05 -30.86
C ARG A 140 19.32 3.25 -32.23
N ALA A 141 19.94 4.16 -32.97
CA ALA A 141 19.67 4.50 -34.34
C ALA A 141 19.51 3.24 -35.22
N THR A 142 18.52 3.33 -36.11
CA THR A 142 18.51 2.65 -37.39
C THR A 142 19.82 2.92 -38.13
N ASP A 143 20.54 1.88 -38.53
CA ASP A 143 21.26 1.94 -39.80
C ASP A 143 21.51 0.54 -40.37
N SER A 144 21.09 0.40 -41.63
CA SER A 144 21.48 -0.56 -42.68
C SER A 144 21.27 -2.08 -42.49
#